data_AF-A0A7C2RJ48-F1
#
_entry.id   AF-A0A7C2RJ48-F1
#
_cell.length_a   1.000
_cell.length_b   1.000
_cell.length_c   1.000
_cell.angle_alpha   90.00
_cell.angle_beta   90.00
_cell.angle_gamma   90.00
#
_symmetry.space_group_name_H-M   'P 1'
#
loop_
_entity.id
_entity.type
_entity.pdbx_description
1 polymer ?
#
loop_
_entity_poly.entity_id
_entity_poly.type
_entity_poly.pdbx_seq_one_letter_code
_entity_poly.pdbx_strand_id
1 'polypeptide(L)' 'KVLKMAIDKEGERSEFPGDYLISHRKEGEDCPKCRGKIKKIKVSGRSTYFCPSCQKEEK' A
#
# COMPACT_ATOMS: atom_id res chain seq x y z
N LYS A 1 5.90 -13.68 -0.85
CA LYS A 1 6.18 -13.36 0.57
C LYS A 1 4.97 -12.71 1.27
N VAL A 2 4.25 -11.75 0.66
CA VAL A 2 3.04 -11.14 1.25
C VAL A 2 1.95 -12.15 1.62
N LEU A 3 1.58 -13.06 0.69
CA LEU A 3 0.51 -14.04 0.95
C LEU A 3 0.85 -15.01 2.08
N LYS A 4 2.09 -15.51 2.12
CA LYS A 4 2.55 -16.36 3.23
C LYS A 4 2.43 -15.65 4.58
N MET A 5 2.92 -14.41 4.68
CA MET A 5 2.77 -13.61 5.89
C MET A 5 1.30 -13.44 6.29
N ALA A 6 0.42 -13.13 5.33
CA ALA A 6 -1.00 -12.99 5.63
C ALA A 6 -1.65 -14.29 6.13
N ILE A 7 -1.23 -15.45 5.60
CA ILE A 7 -1.67 -16.78 6.09
C ILE A 7 -1.14 -17.02 7.51
N ASP A 8 0.15 -16.74 7.75
CA ASP A 8 0.78 -16.89 9.06
C ASP A 8 0.13 -15.99 10.12
N LYS A 9 -0.51 -14.89 9.71
CA LYS A 9 -1.28 -13.96 10.54
C LYS A 9 -2.78 -14.16 10.50
N GLU A 10 -3.25 -15.25 9.89
CA GLU A 10 -4.68 -15.58 9.76
C GLU A 10 -5.53 -14.44 9.16
N GLY A 11 -4.91 -13.58 8.35
CA GLY A 11 -5.54 -12.40 7.76
C GLY A 11 -5.80 -11.24 8.73
N GLU A 12 -5.37 -11.31 9.98
CA GLU A 12 -5.54 -10.25 10.98
C GLU A 12 -4.67 -9.04 10.63
N ARG A 13 -5.32 -8.00 10.09
CA ARG A 13 -4.61 -6.84 9.51
C ARG A 13 -3.89 -6.00 10.55
N SER A 14 -4.37 -5.99 11.79
CA SER A 14 -3.68 -5.28 12.87
C SER A 14 -2.31 -5.89 13.21
N GLU A 15 -2.08 -7.15 12.84
CA GLU A 15 -0.79 -7.83 13.01
C GLU A 15 0.14 -7.74 11.79
N PHE A 16 -0.28 -7.05 10.71
CA PHE A 16 0.55 -6.92 9.53
C PHE A 16 1.69 -5.91 9.80
N PRO A 17 2.86 -6.08 9.15
CA PRO A 17 3.95 -5.13 9.31
C PRO A 17 3.52 -3.69 9.02
N GLY A 18 3.93 -2.75 9.87
CA GLY A 18 3.54 -1.34 9.74
C GLY A 18 4.04 -0.65 8.46
N ASP A 19 5.01 -1.24 7.75
CA ASP A 19 5.49 -0.71 6.47
C ASP A 19 4.67 -1.19 5.26
N TYR A 20 3.59 -1.95 5.48
CA TYR A 20 2.70 -2.42 4.43
C TYR A 20 1.68 -1.36 4.06
N LEU A 21 1.46 -1.19 2.75
CA LEU A 21 0.52 -0.20 2.25
C LEU A 21 -0.95 -0.47 2.65
N ILE A 22 -1.31 -1.69 3.06
CA ILE A 22 -2.71 -2.05 3.37
C ILE A 22 -3.33 -1.20 4.49
N SER A 23 -2.50 -0.76 5.44
CA SER A 23 -2.90 0.12 6.55
C SER A 23 -2.81 1.61 6.21
N HIS A 24 -2.17 1.95 5.08
CA HIS A 24 -1.90 3.31 4.62
C HIS A 24 -2.61 3.61 3.28
N ARG A 25 -3.92 3.30 3.21
CA ARG A 25 -4.75 3.44 2.00
C ARG A 25 -5.63 4.69 2.04
N LYS A 26 -5.08 5.82 2.47
CA LYS A 26 -5.73 7.12 2.38
C LYS A 26 -4.96 8.03 1.42
N GLU A 27 -5.70 8.73 0.56
CA GLU A 27 -5.09 9.71 -0.33
C GLU A 27 -4.48 10.86 0.48
N GLY A 28 -3.24 11.24 0.13
CA GLY A 28 -2.47 12.26 0.85
C GLY A 28 -1.80 11.78 2.14
N GLU A 29 -1.98 10.51 2.53
CA GLU A 29 -1.25 9.91 3.65
C GLU A 29 0.25 9.77 3.33
N ASP A 30 1.08 9.72 4.37
CA ASP A 30 2.52 9.48 4.22
C ASP A 30 2.80 8.01 3.91
N CYS A 31 3.60 7.77 2.88
CA CYS A 31 4.10 6.43 2.57
C CYS A 31 4.94 5.93 3.75
N PRO A 32 4.67 4.73 4.29
CA PRO A 32 5.38 4.24 5.46
C PRO A 32 6.85 3.88 5.19
N LYS A 33 7.28 3.89 3.91
CA LYS A 33 8.66 3.61 3.50
C LYS A 33 9.49 4.87 3.23
N CYS A 34 8.93 5.84 2.52
CA CYS A 34 9.70 7.01 2.04
C CYS A 34 9.12 8.36 2.47
N ARG A 35 7.98 8.37 3.17
CA ARG A 35 7.21 9.58 3.55
C ARG A 35 6.69 10.42 2.38
N GLY A 36 6.78 9.93 1.14
CA GLY A 36 6.10 10.51 -0.01
C GLY A 36 4.59 10.37 0.08
N LYS A 37 3.83 11.24 -0.57
CA LYS A 37 2.35 11.25 -0.47
C LYS A 37 1.71 10.13 -1.28
N ILE A 38 0.84 9.34 -0.66
CA ILE A 38 0.03 8.31 -1.33
C ILE A 38 -0.97 8.96 -2.27
N LYS A 39 -1.05 8.45 -3.50
CA LYS A 39 -2.06 8.84 -4.50
C LYS A 39 -3.14 7.77 -4.63
N LYS A 40 -4.36 8.20 -4.94
CA LYS A 40 -5.46 7.32 -5.33
C LYS A 40 -5.82 7.57 -6.79
N ILE A 41 -5.82 6.52 -7.59
CA ILE A 41 -6.23 6.58 -9.01
C ILE A 41 -7.28 5.49 -9.30
N LYS A 42 -7.93 5.56 -10.47
CA LYS A 42 -8.73 4.45 -11.01
C LYS A 42 -7.98 3.82 -12.17
N VAL A 43 -7.77 2.50 -12.09
CA VAL A 43 -7.21 1.69 -13.18
C VAL A 43 -8.25 0.65 -13.55
N SER A 44 -8.73 0.68 -14.80
CA SER A 44 -9.80 -0.22 -15.28
C SER A 44 -11.01 -0.29 -14.32
N GLY A 45 -11.42 0.89 -13.82
CA GLY A 45 -12.54 1.04 -12.87
C GLY A 45 -12.22 0.73 -11.40
N ARG A 46 -11.04 0.20 -11.07
CA ARG A 46 -10.66 -0.18 -9.70
C ARG A 46 -9.85 0.92 -9.01
N SER A 47 -10.23 1.26 -7.78
CA SER A 47 -9.46 2.19 -6.96
C SER A 47 -8.11 1.59 -6.59
N THR A 48 -7.03 2.27 -6.94
CA THR A 48 -5.65 1.87 -6.68
C THR A 48 -4.98 2.94 -5.83
N TYR A 49 -4.31 2.51 -4.77
CA TYR A 49 -3.50 3.37 -3.91
C TYR A 49 -2.04 3.00 -4.13
N PHE A 50 -1.18 3.99 -4.31
CA PHE A 50 0.24 3.77 -4.56
C PHE A 50 1.08 4.97 -4.13
N CYS A 51 2.36 4.74 -3.88
CA CYS A 51 3.32 5.81 -3.63
C CYS A 51 4.05 6.13 -4.94
N PRO A 52 3.91 7.34 -5.53
CA PRO A 52 4.56 7.69 -6.80
C PRO A 52 6.10 7.77 -6.69
N SER A 53 6.63 8.00 -5.48
CA SER A 53 8.07 8.01 -5.24
C SER A 53 8.68 6.60 -5.26
N CYS A 54 7.95 5.60 -4.75
CA CYS A 54 8.40 4.21 -4.68
C CYS A 54 7.99 3.38 -5.91
N GLN A 55 6.81 3.66 -6.46
CA GLN A 55 6.20 2.97 -7.59
C GLN A 55 6.07 3.98 -8.73
N LYS A 56 7.19 4.23 -9.40
CA LYS A 56 7.26 5.19 -10.52
C LYS A 56 6.50 4.65 -11.72
N GLU A 57 5.85 5.53 -12.47
CA GLU A 57 5.35 5.19 -13.80
C GLU A 57 6.56 5.02 -14.74
N GLU A 58 6.62 3.89 -15.45
CA GLU A 58 7.51 3.78 -16.61
C GLU A 58 6.89 4.59 -17.75
N LYS A 59 7.70 5.41 -18.40
CA LYS A 59 7.32 6.19 -19.58
C LYS A 59 7.54 5.38 -20.84
#